data_AF-A0A1W1WS29-F1
#
_entry.id   AF-A0A1W1WS29-F1
#
_cell.length_a   1.000
_cell.length_b   1.000
_cell.length_c   1.000
_cell.angle_alpha   90.00
_cell.angle_beta   90.00
_cell.angle_gamma   90.00
#
_symmetry.space_group_name_H-M   'P 1'
#
loop_
_entity.id
_entity.type
_entity.pdbx_description
1 polymer ?
#
loop_
_entity_poly.entity_id
_entity_poly.type
_entity_poly.pdbx_seq_one_letter_code
_entity_poly.pdbx_strand_id
1 'polypeptide(L)' 'MPGILVRPDQSFEEAYRLFKKQVDRNLIVTEARARRFYEKPTERRKKEKIAARKKMLKRLYMLRRYESRL' A
#
# COMPACT_ATOMS: atom_id res chain seq x y z
N MET A 1 8.96 4.97 11.47
CA MET A 1 7.59 4.70 11.97
C MET A 1 6.67 5.80 11.49
N PRO A 2 5.42 5.51 11.09
CA PRO A 2 4.44 6.55 10.77
C PRO A 2 4.07 7.29 12.05
N GLY A 3 4.00 8.61 11.97
CA GLY A 3 3.61 9.49 13.04
C GLY A 3 2.94 10.69 12.40
N ILE A 4 1.78 11.06 12.93
CA ILE A 4 1.07 12.28 12.53
C ILE A 4 1.09 13.25 13.71
N LEU A 5 1.32 14.53 13.41
CA LEU A 5 1.15 15.59 14.38
C LEU A 5 -0.28 16.12 14.23
N VAL A 6 -1.12 15.87 15.23
CA VAL A 6 -2.51 16.37 15.27
C VAL A 6 -2.48 17.82 15.70
N ARG A 7 -3.08 18.70 14.89
CA ARG A 7 -3.25 20.11 15.26
C ARG A 7 -4.55 20.30 16.05
N PRO A 8 -4.65 21.29 16.95
CA PRO A 8 -5.83 21.48 17.81
C PRO A 8 -7.13 21.78 17.05
N ASP A 9 -7.03 22.24 15.81
CA ASP A 9 -8.14 22.51 14.89
C ASP A 9 -8.61 21.28 14.09
N GLN A 10 -7.88 20.16 14.15
CA GLN A 10 -8.24 18.95 13.39
C GLN A 10 -9.21 18.06 14.15
N SER A 11 -10.22 17.57 13.43
CA SER A 11 -11.10 16.52 13.93
C SER A 11 -10.35 15.18 14.04
N PHE A 12 -10.73 14.37 15.04
CA PHE A 12 -10.18 13.03 15.24
C PHE A 12 -10.27 12.16 13.99
N GLU A 13 -11.37 12.22 13.26
CA GLU A 13 -11.59 11.36 12.09
C GLU A 13 -10.63 11.70 10.94
N GLU A 14 -10.32 12.98 10.78
CA GLU A 14 -9.37 13.46 9.77
C GLU A 14 -7.96 13.01 10.12
N ALA A 15 -7.56 13.19 11.38
CA ALA A 15 -6.28 12.70 11.89
C ALA A 15 -6.16 11.17 11.70
N TYR A 16 -7.18 10.41 12.07
CA TYR A 16 -7.19 8.95 11.88
C TYR A 16 -7.07 8.56 10.40
N ARG A 17 -7.76 9.25 9.50
CA ARG A 17 -7.69 8.99 8.05
C ARG A 17 -6.29 9.24 7.49
N LEU A 18 -5.62 10.31 7.94
CA LEU A 18 -4.24 10.63 7.55
C LEU A 18 -3.26 9.58 8.09
N PHE A 19 -3.40 9.20 9.36
CA PHE A 19 -2.60 8.14 9.97
C PHE A 19 -2.76 6.81 9.23
N LYS A 20 -4.01 6.40 8.98
CA LYS A 20 -4.31 5.16 8.24
C LYS A 20 -3.67 5.19 6.85
N LYS A 21 -3.80 6.30 6.12
CA LYS A 21 -3.17 6.47 4.81
C LYS A 21 -1.64 6.35 4.86
N GLN A 22 -1.00 6.87 5.91
CA GLN A 22 0.45 6.78 6.11
C GLN A 22 0.89 5.35 6.46
N VAL A 23 0.16 4.67 7.35
CA VAL A 23 0.39 3.26 7.70
C VAL A 23 0.24 2.35 6.48
N ASP A 24 -0.82 2.55 5.70
CA ASP A 24 -1.09 1.78 4.48
C ASP A 24 -0.03 2.04 3.40
N ARG A 25 0.43 3.29 3.25
CA ARG A 25 1.52 3.65 2.33
C ARG A 25 2.82 2.92 2.71
N ASN A 26 3.11 2.82 4.00
CA ASN A 26 4.31 2.18 4.50
C ASN A 26 4.19 0.65 4.61
N LEU A 27 3.07 0.06 4.18
CA LEU A 27 2.87 -1.39 4.09
C LEU A 27 3.11 -2.15 5.40
N ILE A 28 2.92 -1.50 6.56
CA ILE A 28 3.30 -2.06 7.87
C ILE A 28 2.50 -3.32 8.21
N VAL A 29 1.19 -3.30 7.97
CA VAL A 29 0.31 -4.45 8.23
C VAL A 29 0.64 -5.61 7.29
N THR A 30 0.96 -5.31 6.04
CA THR A 30 1.37 -6.33 5.05
C THR A 30 2.73 -6.93 5.38
N GLU A 31 3.70 -6.13 5.81
CA GLU A 31 5.01 -6.62 6.26
C GLU A 31 4.87 -7.47 7.52
N ALA A 32 4.09 -7.02 8.51
CA ALA A 32 3.85 -7.77 9.73
C ALA A 32 3.23 -9.15 9.44
N ARG A 33 2.28 -9.24 8.50
CA ARG A 33 1.70 -10.51 8.05
C ARG A 33 2.71 -11.39 7.31
N ALA A 34 3.53 -10.81 6.44
CA ALA A 34 4.55 -11.53 5.68
C ALA A 34 5.67 -12.09 6.58
N ARG A 35 5.99 -11.40 7.68
CA ARG A 35 7.03 -11.81 8.65
C ARG A 35 6.53 -12.80 9.72
N ARG A 36 5.25 -13.20 9.73
CA ARG A 36 4.71 -14.14 10.73
C ARG A 36 5.37 -15.51 10.69
N PHE A 37 5.83 -15.93 9.51
CA PHE A 37 6.44 -17.23 9.29
C PHE A 37 7.69 -17.06 8.45
N TYR A 38 8.63 -17.99 8.59
CA TYR A 38 9.79 -18.02 7.70
C TYR A 38 9.34 -18.38 6.28
N GLU A 39 9.78 -17.59 5.32
CA GLU A 39 9.58 -17.84 3.90
C GLU A 39 10.95 -17.93 3.23
N LYS A 40 11.16 -18.96 2.40
CA LYS A 40 12.42 -19.13 1.68
C LYS A 40 12.67 -17.90 0.78
N PRO A 41 13.90 -17.37 0.70
CA PRO A 41 14.19 -16.16 -0.10
C PRO A 41 13.75 -16.26 -1.57
N THR A 42 13.78 -17.46 -2.15
CA THR A 42 13.31 -17.72 -3.52
C THR A 42 11.80 -17.46 -3.67
N GLU A 43 11.00 -17.90 -2.70
CA GLU A 43 9.54 -17.71 -2.72
C GLU A 43 9.18 -16.26 -2.50
N ARG A 44 9.88 -15.59 -1.58
CA ARG A 44 9.73 -14.14 -1.36
C ARG A 44 9.97 -13.33 -2.63
N ARG A 45 11.10 -13.58 -3.30
CA ARG A 45 11.43 -12.94 -4.61
C ARG A 45 10.39 -13.23 -5.69
N LYS A 46 9.84 -14.46 -5.73
CA LYS A 46 8.78 -14.83 -6.67
C LYS A 46 7.50 -14.05 -6.40
N LYS A 47 7.07 -13.94 -5.13
CA LYS A 47 5.89 -13.16 -4.73
C LYS A 47 6.06 -11.67 -5.03
N GLU A 48 7.23 -11.09 -4.75
CA GLU A 48 7.56 -9.70 -5.06
C GLU A 48 7.43 -9.42 -6.58
N LYS A 49 8.00 -10.27 -7.44
CA LYS A 49 7.89 -10.14 -8.91
C LYS A 49 6.43 -10.20 -9.38
N ILE A 50 5.64 -11.12 -8.82
CA ILE A 50 4.21 -11.25 -9.17
C ILE A 50 3.43 -10.00 -8.74
N ALA A 51 3.67 -9.49 -7.52
CA ALA A 51 3.02 -8.29 -7.01
C ALA A 51 3.35 -7.06 -7.87
N ALA A 52 4.61 -6.88 -8.25
CA ALA A 52 5.04 -5.80 -9.14
C ALA A 52 4.36 -5.89 -10.52
N ARG A 53 4.33 -7.09 -11.12
CA ARG A 53 3.66 -7.31 -12.42
C ARG A 53 2.16 -7.02 -12.34
N LYS A 54 1.47 -7.50 -11.30
CA LYS A 54 0.05 -7.21 -11.07
C LYS A 54 -0.22 -5.71 -10.92
N LYS A 55 0.63 -4.98 -10.19
CA LYS A 55 0.53 -3.53 -10.02
C LYS A 55 0.68 -2.79 -11.36
N MET A 56 1.65 -3.17 -12.18
CA MET A 56 1.87 -2.59 -13.51
C MET A 56 0.68 -2.84 -14.44
N LEU A 57 0.19 -4.08 -14.52
CA LEU A 57 -0.95 -4.44 -15.36
C LEU A 57 -2.22 -3.68 -14.95
N LYS A 58 -2.47 -3.54 -13.64
CA LYS A 58 -3.60 -2.74 -13.13
C LYS A 58 -3.48 -1.27 -13.55
N ARG A 59 -2.27 -0.69 -13.49
CA ARG A 59 -2.04 0.70 -13.94
C ARG A 59 -2.34 0.86 -15.43
N LEU A 60 -1.83 -0.03 -16.27
CA LEU A 60 -2.07 -0.01 -17.73
C LEU A 60 -3.56 -0.18 -18.06
N TYR A 61 -4.26 -1.08 -17.38
CA TYR A 61 -5.70 -1.26 -17.55
C TYR A 61 -6.48 0.04 -17.24
N MET A 62 -6.15 0.71 -16.13
CA MET A 62 -6.80 1.96 -15.74
C MET A 62 -6.53 3.10 -16.73
N LEU A 63 -5.31 3.20 -17.26
CA LEU A 63 -4.95 4.20 -18.28
C LEU A 63 -5.74 3.98 -19.57
N ARG A 64 -5.76 2.75 -20.10
CA ARG A 64 -6.55 2.41 -21.30
C ARG A 64 -8.03 2.71 -21.12
N ARG A 65 -8.59 2.38 -19.95
CA ARG A 65 -10.00 2.70 -19.63
C ARG A 65 -10.28 4.20 -19.61
N TYR A 66 -9.31 5.02 -19.20
CA TYR A 66 -9.45 6.47 -19.20
C TYR A 66 -9.36 7.03 -20.62
N GLU A 67 -8.38 6.57 -21.41
CA GLU A 67 -8.23 6.92 -22.83
C GLU A 67 -9.47 6.57 -23.66
N SER A 68 -10.14 5.44 -23.36
CA SER A 68 -11.37 5.05 -24.07
C SER A 68 -12.61 5.88 -23.69
N ARG A 69 -12.52 6.74 -22.66
CA ARG A 69 -13.61 7.60 -22.19
C ARG A 69 -13.47 9.06 -22.62
N LEU A 70 -12.31 9.42 -23.15
CA LEU A 70 -12.04 10.70 -23.82
C LEU A 70 -12.46 10.60 -25.29
#